data_AF-A0A6C0EJV7-F1
#
_entry.id   AF-A0A6C0EJV7-F1
#
_cell.length_a   1.000
_cell.length_b   1.000
_cell.length_c   1.000
_cell.angle_alpha   90.00
_cell.angle_beta   90.00
_cell.angle_gamma   90.00
#
_symmetry.space_group_name_H-M   'P 1'
#
loop_
_entity.id
_entity.type
_entity.pdbx_description
1 polymer ?
#
loop_
_entity_poly.entity_id
_entity_poly.type
_entity_poly.pdbx_seq_one_letter_code
_entity_poly.pdbx_strand_id
1 'polypeptide(L)'
;MGGGLMQLVAYGAQDVYLTGNPQITFWKVTYRRYTNFAIESIEQTFNGQADFGRRVQCVISRNGDLAYRTYLQVTLPEINQLMGVGAYIAGEGTGVYARWLDFPGEQLIAQVEVEIGGQRIDRQYGDWMHIWNQLTISAEQQRGYFSMIGNTTQLTFITDPSFADVDGPCDSTAPRQVCAPRNALPETTLYIPLQFWFCTNPGLALPLIALKSAGQKSIQTKTYENCFSENLLGAHNDFFNHPQMLVSCY
;
A
#
# COMPACT_ATOMS: atom_id res chain seq x y z
N MET A 1 -39.84 29.24 -26.52
CA MET A 1 -38.38 29.05 -26.39
C MET A 1 -37.70 30.40 -26.17
N GLY A 2 -37.76 30.97 -24.96
CA GLY A 2 -37.16 32.29 -24.67
C GLY A 2 -36.68 32.51 -23.23
N GLY A 3 -36.84 31.52 -22.34
CA GLY A 3 -36.58 31.70 -20.89
C GLY A 3 -35.14 32.09 -20.57
N GLY A 4 -34.14 31.45 -21.18
CA GLY A 4 -32.73 31.76 -20.92
C GLY A 4 -32.30 33.15 -21.41
N LEU A 5 -32.86 33.62 -22.53
CA LEU A 5 -32.56 34.96 -23.05
C LEU A 5 -33.21 36.03 -22.17
N MET A 6 -34.45 35.81 -21.71
CA MET A 6 -35.12 36.73 -20.79
C MET A 6 -34.37 36.87 -19.46
N GLN A 7 -33.75 35.78 -18.97
CA GLN A 7 -32.93 35.82 -17.77
C GLN A 7 -31.63 36.62 -17.97
N LEU A 8 -31.01 36.57 -19.16
CA LEU A 8 -29.80 37.36 -19.47
C LEU A 8 -30.09 38.86 -19.61
N VAL A 9 -31.32 39.22 -20.01
CA VAL A 9 -31.75 40.63 -20.12
C VAL A 9 -32.08 41.23 -18.74
N ALA A 10 -32.43 40.39 -17.76
CA ALA A 10 -32.69 40.80 -16.40
C ALA A 10 -31.36 41.08 -15.64
N TYR A 11 -30.75 42.25 -15.91
CA TYR A 11 -29.53 42.72 -15.24
C TYR A 11 -29.85 43.80 -14.19
N GLY A 12 -29.24 43.69 -13.00
CA GLY A 12 -29.42 44.61 -11.89
C GLY A 12 -28.12 45.22 -11.36
N ALA A 13 -28.22 46.21 -10.47
CA ALA A 13 -27.05 46.86 -9.88
C ALA A 13 -26.16 45.92 -9.03
N GLN A 14 -26.72 44.79 -8.57
CA GLN A 14 -25.98 43.77 -7.81
C GLN A 14 -25.07 42.92 -8.71
N ASP A 15 -25.38 42.80 -10.01
CA ASP A 15 -24.61 42.01 -10.96
C ASP A 15 -23.26 42.68 -11.32
N VAL A 16 -23.09 43.96 -10.99
CA VAL A 16 -21.81 44.68 -11.16
C VAL A 16 -20.67 43.99 -10.40
N TYR A 17 -20.96 43.40 -9.22
CA TYR A 17 -19.96 42.67 -8.42
C TYR A 17 -19.58 41.31 -9.01
N LEU A 18 -20.42 40.72 -9.86
CA LEU A 18 -20.23 39.36 -10.39
C LEU A 18 -19.80 39.35 -11.86
N THR A 19 -20.44 40.18 -12.70
CA THR A 19 -20.31 40.13 -14.17
C THR A 19 -20.09 41.50 -14.82
N GLY A 20 -19.84 42.56 -14.04
CA GLY A 20 -19.65 43.92 -14.56
C GLY A 20 -18.44 44.03 -15.52
N ASN A 21 -17.23 43.74 -15.02
CA ASN A 21 -16.01 43.67 -15.81
C ASN A 21 -15.40 42.26 -15.70
N PRO A 22 -15.89 41.29 -16.48
CA PRO A 22 -15.52 39.89 -16.32
C PRO A 22 -14.04 39.66 -16.66
N GLN A 23 -13.28 39.10 -15.71
CA GLN A 23 -11.86 38.78 -15.86
C GLN A 23 -11.62 37.29 -16.18
N ILE A 24 -12.62 36.44 -15.94
CA ILE A 24 -12.58 35.00 -16.20
C ILE A 24 -13.82 34.57 -16.98
N THR A 25 -13.75 33.44 -17.66
CA THR A 25 -14.89 32.83 -18.35
C THR A 25 -14.89 31.31 -18.13
N PHE A 26 -16.08 30.74 -17.94
CA PHE A 26 -16.25 29.30 -17.80
C PHE A 26 -16.34 28.57 -19.15
N TRP A 27 -16.49 29.32 -20.25
CA TRP A 27 -16.70 28.75 -21.59
C TRP A 27 -15.42 28.60 -22.40
N LYS A 28 -14.27 29.08 -21.88
CA LYS A 28 -12.99 28.99 -22.57
C LYS A 28 -11.87 28.63 -21.58
N VAL A 29 -11.42 27.38 -21.65
CA VAL A 29 -10.30 26.88 -20.86
C VAL A 29 -8.99 27.13 -21.62
N THR A 30 -8.00 27.75 -20.96
CA THR A 30 -6.65 27.90 -21.50
C THR A 30 -5.74 26.83 -20.89
N TYR A 31 -5.25 25.90 -21.70
CA TYR A 31 -4.29 24.89 -21.29
C TYR A 31 -2.86 25.45 -21.29
N ARG A 32 -2.10 25.16 -20.23
CA ARG A 32 -0.67 25.50 -20.16
C ARG A 32 0.15 24.36 -20.76
N ARG A 33 1.15 24.71 -21.56
CA ARG A 33 2.12 23.73 -22.06
C ARG A 33 2.97 23.23 -20.89
N TYR A 34 3.25 21.94 -20.86
CA TYR A 34 4.15 21.29 -19.90
C TYR A 34 5.43 20.82 -20.61
N THR A 35 6.49 20.57 -19.84
CA THR A 35 7.73 19.97 -20.35
C THR A 35 7.51 18.48 -20.59
N ASN A 36 8.08 17.91 -21.65
CA ASN A 36 7.91 16.49 -21.93
C ASN A 36 8.49 15.61 -20.79
N PHE A 37 7.75 14.61 -20.36
CA PHE A 37 8.17 13.63 -19.35
C PHE A 37 7.52 12.27 -19.62
N ALA A 38 8.15 11.22 -19.10
CA ALA A 38 7.61 9.85 -19.11
C ALA A 38 7.65 9.29 -17.68
N ILE A 39 6.70 8.42 -17.36
CA ILE A 39 6.62 7.74 -16.06
C ILE A 39 6.71 6.25 -16.34
N GLU A 40 7.61 5.56 -15.63
CA GLU A 40 7.81 4.13 -15.70
C GLU A 40 7.95 3.58 -14.27
N SER A 41 7.33 2.44 -14.01
CA SER A 41 7.47 1.70 -12.75
C SER A 41 8.61 0.69 -12.88
N ILE A 42 9.60 0.77 -11.99
CA ILE A 42 10.76 -0.10 -12.02
C ILE A 42 10.90 -0.81 -10.68
N GLU A 43 10.87 -2.13 -10.73
CA GLU A 43 11.08 -2.99 -9.56
C GLU A 43 12.49 -2.83 -9.00
N GLN A 44 12.59 -2.83 -7.68
CA GLN A 44 13.85 -2.73 -6.98
C GLN A 44 14.08 -4.03 -6.20
N THR A 45 15.32 -4.49 -6.20
CA THR A 45 15.70 -5.72 -5.50
C THR A 45 16.05 -5.42 -4.05
N PHE A 46 15.53 -6.21 -3.14
CA PHE A 46 15.90 -6.18 -1.74
C PHE A 46 17.21 -6.95 -1.48
N ASN A 47 18.04 -6.39 -0.62
CA ASN A 47 19.26 -7.02 -0.11
C ASN A 47 18.90 -7.80 1.16
N GLY A 48 19.07 -9.13 1.11
CA GLY A 48 18.77 -10.05 2.21
C GLY A 48 17.53 -10.90 1.97
N GLN A 49 17.33 -11.90 2.83
CA GLN A 49 16.11 -12.70 2.82
C GLN A 49 15.01 -11.98 3.60
N ALA A 50 13.92 -11.67 2.90
CA ALA A 50 12.70 -11.17 3.51
C ALA A 50 12.02 -12.30 4.28
N ASP A 51 11.88 -12.12 5.59
CA ASP A 51 11.19 -13.03 6.49
C ASP A 51 10.60 -12.21 7.64
N PHE A 52 9.61 -12.76 8.34
CA PHE A 52 8.99 -12.13 9.49
C PHE A 52 10.04 -11.90 10.59
N GLY A 53 10.00 -10.72 11.23
CA GLY A 53 10.96 -10.33 12.28
C GLY A 53 12.26 -9.70 11.75
N ARG A 54 12.49 -9.65 10.43
CA ARG A 54 13.78 -9.23 9.86
C ARG A 54 13.76 -7.84 9.25
N ARG A 55 14.95 -7.23 9.25
CA ARG A 55 15.21 -5.98 8.55
C ARG A 55 15.76 -6.24 7.16
N VAL A 56 15.06 -5.73 6.16
CA VAL A 56 15.47 -5.82 4.75
C VAL A 56 15.78 -4.41 4.26
N GLN A 57 16.79 -4.30 3.39
CA GLN A 57 17.17 -3.03 2.80
C GLN A 57 17.14 -3.05 1.28
N CYS A 58 16.59 -1.99 0.68
CA CYS A 58 16.60 -1.82 -0.77
C CYS A 58 17.34 -0.53 -1.14
N VAL A 59 18.24 -0.65 -2.13
CA VAL A 59 18.92 0.50 -2.73
C VAL A 59 18.18 0.91 -4.00
N ILE A 60 17.71 2.16 -4.03
CA ILE A 60 17.00 2.70 -5.20
C ILE A 60 17.98 2.87 -6.36
N SER A 61 17.74 2.15 -7.45
CA SER A 61 18.50 2.28 -8.70
C SER A 61 18.25 3.63 -9.39
N ARG A 62 19.28 4.16 -10.05
CA ARG A 62 19.23 5.44 -10.76
C ARG A 62 18.82 5.26 -12.22
N ASN A 63 17.62 4.74 -12.44
CA ASN A 63 17.08 4.52 -13.78
C ASN A 63 16.26 5.73 -14.31
N GLY A 64 15.96 6.71 -13.45
CA GLY A 64 15.28 7.95 -13.82
C GLY A 64 15.75 9.16 -13.02
N ASP A 65 15.31 10.35 -13.43
CA ASP A 65 15.71 11.62 -12.81
C ASP A 65 14.97 11.91 -11.51
N LEU A 66 13.69 11.51 -11.43
CA LEU A 66 12.80 11.72 -10.31
C LEU A 66 12.19 10.39 -9.85
N ALA A 67 12.03 10.18 -8.54
CA ALA A 67 11.24 9.09 -7.99
C ALA A 67 9.88 9.60 -7.50
N TYR A 68 8.81 8.91 -7.89
CA TYR A 68 7.44 9.23 -7.54
C TYR A 68 6.67 7.93 -7.28
N ARG A 69 5.79 7.94 -6.27
CA ARG A 69 4.95 6.82 -5.82
C ARG A 69 5.66 5.47 -5.71
N THR A 70 6.01 5.10 -4.49
CA THR A 70 6.62 3.81 -4.18
C THR A 70 5.60 2.89 -3.54
N TYR A 71 5.55 1.65 -4.01
CA TYR A 71 4.70 0.59 -3.48
C TYR A 71 5.59 -0.53 -2.96
N LEU A 72 5.23 -1.08 -1.80
CA LEU A 72 5.81 -2.30 -1.29
C LEU A 72 4.98 -3.47 -1.81
N GLN A 73 5.60 -4.33 -2.61
CA GLN A 73 4.98 -5.57 -3.05
C GLN A 73 5.32 -6.69 -2.07
N VAL A 74 4.29 -7.30 -1.47
CA VAL A 74 4.44 -8.41 -0.52
C VAL A 74 3.59 -9.58 -0.99
N THR A 75 4.17 -10.78 -1.02
CA THR A 75 3.45 -12.01 -1.36
C THR A 75 3.17 -12.78 -0.08
N LEU A 76 1.89 -12.90 0.29
CA LEU A 76 1.46 -13.71 1.41
C LEU A 76 1.44 -15.19 0.98
N PRO A 77 2.04 -16.11 1.77
CA PRO A 77 2.03 -17.53 1.45
C PRO A 77 0.62 -18.12 1.62
N GLU A 78 0.35 -19.19 0.87
CA GLU A 78 -0.83 -20.02 1.09
C GLU A 78 -0.76 -20.69 2.47
N ILE A 79 -1.86 -20.68 3.23
CA ILE A 79 -2.01 -21.43 4.47
C ILE A 79 -3.08 -22.50 4.26
N ASN A 80 -2.64 -23.75 4.24
CA ASN A 80 -3.52 -24.90 4.00
C ASN A 80 -3.64 -25.82 5.23
N GLN A 81 -4.58 -26.76 5.15
CA GLN A 81 -4.85 -27.74 6.22
C GLN A 81 -3.70 -28.73 6.47
N LEU A 82 -2.68 -28.76 5.59
CA LEU A 82 -1.51 -29.63 5.73
C LEU A 82 -0.43 -29.03 6.64
N MET A 83 -0.57 -27.74 7.02
CA MET A 83 0.36 -27.05 7.92
C MET A 83 0.10 -27.31 9.42
N GLY A 84 -0.89 -28.15 9.75
CA GLY A 84 -1.18 -28.57 11.12
C GLY A 84 -0.16 -29.57 11.66
N VAL A 85 -0.18 -29.81 12.98
CA VAL A 85 0.74 -30.73 13.69
C VAL A 85 0.49 -32.22 13.32
N GLY A 86 -0.49 -32.52 12.47
CA GLY A 86 -0.76 -33.83 11.90
C GLY A 86 -1.59 -33.73 10.61
N ALA A 87 -1.71 -34.84 9.88
CA ALA A 87 -2.63 -34.91 8.73
C ALA A 87 -4.07 -34.66 9.22
N TYR A 88 -4.78 -33.74 8.57
CA TYR A 88 -6.17 -33.45 8.91
C TYR A 88 -7.03 -34.73 8.82
N ILE A 89 -7.67 -35.08 9.94
CA ILE A 89 -8.65 -36.16 10.03
C ILE A 89 -9.99 -35.54 10.43
N ALA A 90 -11.00 -35.70 9.58
CA ALA A 90 -12.33 -35.18 9.83
C ALA A 90 -12.91 -35.76 11.14
N GLY A 91 -13.23 -34.89 12.10
CA GLY A 91 -13.84 -35.26 13.38
C GLY A 91 -12.89 -35.36 14.59
N GLU A 92 -11.59 -35.16 14.43
CA GLU A 92 -10.60 -35.27 15.53
C GLU A 92 -10.07 -33.91 16.05
N GLY A 93 -10.63 -32.79 15.60
CA GLY A 93 -10.22 -31.46 16.08
C GLY A 93 -8.83 -30.99 15.63
N THR A 94 -8.15 -31.75 14.76
CA THR A 94 -6.80 -31.48 14.22
C THR A 94 -6.76 -30.48 13.07
N GLY A 95 -7.81 -29.68 12.91
CA GLY A 95 -7.96 -28.71 11.82
C GLY A 95 -7.11 -27.45 11.99
N VAL A 96 -6.62 -26.91 10.89
CA VAL A 96 -5.94 -25.60 10.86
C VAL A 96 -6.99 -24.49 10.71
N TYR A 97 -7.23 -23.78 11.81
CA TYR A 97 -8.05 -22.58 11.80
C TYR A 97 -7.14 -21.36 11.75
N ALA A 98 -7.08 -20.73 10.59
CA ALA A 98 -6.25 -19.57 10.34
C ALA A 98 -7.08 -18.43 9.75
N ARG A 99 -6.71 -17.19 10.09
CA ARG A 99 -7.14 -15.98 9.41
C ARG A 99 -6.04 -14.96 9.47
N TRP A 100 -5.95 -14.12 8.45
CA TRP A 100 -5.22 -12.88 8.60
C TRP A 100 -6.04 -11.91 9.45
N LEU A 101 -5.33 -11.02 10.14
CA LEU A 101 -5.97 -9.92 10.81
C LEU A 101 -6.47 -8.90 9.81
N ASP A 102 -7.38 -8.05 10.26
CA ASP A 102 -7.87 -6.94 9.44
C ASP A 102 -6.70 -6.01 9.11
N PHE A 103 -6.66 -5.53 7.86
CA PHE A 103 -5.57 -4.68 7.35
C PHE A 103 -4.19 -5.35 7.41
N PRO A 104 -4.01 -6.55 6.84
CA PRO A 104 -2.75 -7.29 6.97
C PRO A 104 -1.57 -6.52 6.37
N GLY A 105 -1.77 -5.81 5.26
CA GLY A 105 -0.71 -5.01 4.63
C GLY A 105 -0.11 -3.92 5.53
N GLU A 106 -0.94 -3.23 6.32
CA GLU A 106 -0.46 -2.18 7.24
C GLU A 106 0.20 -2.79 8.48
N GLN A 107 -0.32 -3.91 8.98
CA GLN A 107 0.18 -4.57 10.19
C GLN A 107 1.50 -5.31 9.97
N LEU A 108 1.77 -5.78 8.75
CA LEU A 108 3.05 -6.42 8.40
C LEU A 108 4.23 -5.46 8.55
N ILE A 109 3.99 -4.17 8.33
CA ILE A 109 5.00 -3.13 8.38
C ILE A 109 5.11 -2.63 9.83
N ALA A 110 6.19 -2.97 10.55
CA ALA A 110 6.41 -2.33 11.84
C ALA A 110 6.92 -0.89 11.65
N GLN A 111 7.89 -0.70 10.76
CA GLN A 111 8.36 0.62 10.36
C GLN A 111 8.99 0.59 8.97
N VAL A 112 8.97 1.71 8.25
CA VAL A 112 9.68 1.95 6.98
C VAL A 112 10.47 3.25 7.13
N GLU A 113 11.75 3.25 6.77
CA GLU A 113 12.60 4.44 6.87
C GLU A 113 13.15 4.82 5.49
N VAL A 114 13.22 6.12 5.18
CA VAL A 114 13.96 6.63 4.02
C VAL A 114 15.28 7.21 4.50
N GLU A 115 16.38 6.63 4.03
CA GLU A 115 17.72 7.14 4.28
C GLU A 115 18.30 7.77 3.01
N ILE A 116 18.86 8.98 3.15
CA ILE A 116 19.59 9.68 2.09
C ILE A 116 20.97 10.04 2.62
N GLY A 117 22.02 9.51 2.00
CA GLY A 117 23.41 9.78 2.39
C GLY A 117 23.75 9.29 3.80
N GLY A 118 23.13 8.21 4.26
CA GLY A 118 23.30 7.67 5.62
C GLY A 118 22.58 8.45 6.72
N GLN A 119 21.76 9.44 6.36
CA GLN A 119 20.88 10.14 7.29
C GLN A 119 19.43 9.70 7.07
N ARG A 120 18.74 9.40 8.17
CA ARG A 120 17.31 9.11 8.17
C ARG A 120 16.55 10.42 7.96
N ILE A 121 15.80 10.50 6.86
CA ILE A 121 15.02 11.68 6.50
C ILE A 121 13.59 11.55 7.04
N ASP A 122 12.98 10.39 6.85
CA ASP A 122 11.61 10.11 7.26
C ASP A 122 11.48 8.67 7.76
N ARG A 123 10.53 8.46 8.66
CA ARG A 123 10.17 7.15 9.21
C ARG A 123 8.66 7.07 9.37
N GLN A 124 8.10 6.00 8.83
CA GLN A 124 6.68 5.69 8.91
C GLN A 124 6.48 4.39 9.68
N TYR A 125 5.37 4.28 10.38
CA TYR A 125 4.98 3.10 11.14
C TYR A 125 3.69 2.54 10.56
N GLY A 126 3.47 1.23 10.64
CA GLY A 126 2.23 0.60 10.16
C GLY A 126 0.97 1.20 10.81
N ASP A 127 0.99 1.38 12.14
CA ASP A 127 -0.11 2.01 12.88
C ASP A 127 -0.37 3.46 12.44
N TRP A 128 0.70 4.20 12.12
CA TRP A 128 0.58 5.56 11.60
C TRP A 128 -0.06 5.58 10.22
N MET A 129 0.33 4.65 9.33
CA MET A 129 -0.30 4.50 8.01
C MET A 129 -1.79 4.20 8.16
N HIS A 130 -2.16 3.31 9.07
CA HIS A 130 -3.56 2.98 9.37
C HIS A 130 -4.36 4.24 9.76
N ILE A 131 -3.88 4.98 10.76
CA ILE A 131 -4.55 6.21 11.23
C ILE A 131 -4.63 7.24 10.10
N TRP A 132 -3.55 7.42 9.34
CA TRP A 132 -3.50 8.36 8.23
C TRP A 132 -4.54 8.01 7.16
N ASN A 133 -4.65 6.73 6.80
CA ASN A 133 -5.62 6.28 5.80
C ASN A 133 -7.06 6.49 6.27
N GLN A 134 -7.37 6.19 7.53
CA GLN A 134 -8.71 6.45 8.08
C GLN A 134 -9.11 7.93 8.01
N LEU A 135 -8.15 8.85 8.12
CA LEU A 135 -8.41 10.29 8.10
C LEU A 135 -8.41 10.90 6.69
N THR A 136 -7.61 10.36 5.77
CA THR A 136 -7.34 11.02 4.49
C THR A 136 -7.99 10.35 3.28
N ILE A 137 -8.39 9.09 3.40
CA ILE A 137 -8.97 8.37 2.27
C ILE A 137 -10.42 8.79 2.02
N SER A 138 -10.78 9.02 0.76
CA SER A 138 -12.17 9.23 0.38
C SER A 138 -12.91 7.89 0.25
N ALA A 139 -14.23 7.91 0.45
CA ALA A 139 -15.07 6.70 0.33
C ALA A 139 -14.96 6.02 -1.05
N GLU A 140 -14.68 6.80 -2.11
CA GLU A 140 -14.51 6.29 -3.47
C GLU A 140 -13.22 5.46 -3.62
N GLN A 141 -12.14 5.90 -2.97
CA GLN A 141 -10.83 5.24 -3.03
C GLN A 141 -10.69 4.09 -2.03
N GLN A 142 -11.50 4.10 -0.97
CA GLN A 142 -11.46 3.14 0.13
C GLN A 142 -11.50 1.68 -0.32
N ARG A 143 -12.40 1.34 -1.27
CA ARG A 143 -12.52 -0.04 -1.78
C ARG A 143 -11.25 -0.50 -2.48
N GLY A 144 -10.67 0.35 -3.33
CA GLY A 144 -9.43 0.04 -4.04
C GLY A 144 -8.25 -0.12 -3.07
N TYR A 145 -8.19 0.75 -2.06
CA TYR A 145 -7.19 0.67 -1.01
C TYR A 145 -7.28 -0.63 -0.22
N PHE A 146 -8.47 -1.02 0.24
CA PHE A 146 -8.67 -2.28 0.97
C PHE A 146 -8.28 -3.50 0.13
N SER A 147 -8.51 -3.47 -1.18
CA SER A 147 -8.02 -4.51 -2.09
C SER A 147 -6.50 -4.56 -2.19
N MET A 148 -5.82 -3.40 -2.17
CA MET A 148 -4.36 -3.31 -2.27
C MET A 148 -3.64 -3.85 -1.03
N ILE A 149 -4.19 -3.59 0.17
CA ILE A 149 -3.61 -4.03 1.45
C ILE A 149 -4.11 -5.39 1.94
N GLY A 150 -4.96 -6.08 1.17
CA GLY A 150 -5.46 -7.40 1.52
C GLY A 150 -6.56 -7.39 2.59
N ASN A 151 -7.23 -6.26 2.83
CA ASN A 151 -8.41 -6.22 3.68
C ASN A 151 -9.65 -6.70 2.90
N THR A 152 -9.60 -7.95 2.47
CA THR A 152 -10.66 -8.63 1.73
C THR A 152 -11.17 -9.82 2.53
N THR A 153 -12.43 -10.19 2.32
CA THR A 153 -13.06 -11.34 2.99
C THR A 153 -12.37 -12.67 2.68
N GLN A 154 -11.50 -12.72 1.67
CA GLN A 154 -10.69 -13.88 1.34
C GLN A 154 -9.56 -14.13 2.34
N LEU A 155 -9.06 -13.07 2.98
CA LEU A 155 -7.92 -13.14 3.91
C LEU A 155 -8.37 -12.98 5.37
N THR A 156 -9.43 -12.23 5.63
CA THR A 156 -9.84 -11.87 7.00
C THR A 156 -10.87 -12.82 7.65
N PHE A 157 -11.51 -13.69 6.86
CA PHE A 157 -12.43 -14.70 7.38
C PHE A 157 -11.66 -15.93 7.89
N ILE A 158 -12.23 -16.58 8.92
CA ILE A 158 -11.66 -17.78 9.50
C ILE A 158 -11.80 -18.97 8.54
N THR A 159 -10.70 -19.72 8.37
CA THR A 159 -10.75 -21.00 7.65
C THR A 159 -11.25 -22.10 8.56
N ASP A 160 -12.06 -23.01 8.02
CA ASP A 160 -12.51 -24.24 8.69
C ASP A 160 -12.30 -25.41 7.73
N PRO A 161 -11.78 -26.56 8.20
CA PRO A 161 -11.63 -27.75 7.38
C PRO A 161 -12.91 -28.30 6.74
N SER A 162 -14.09 -27.97 7.28
CA SER A 162 -15.40 -28.37 6.75
C SER A 162 -15.90 -27.48 5.61
N PHE A 163 -15.20 -26.38 5.31
CA PHE A 163 -15.54 -25.48 4.23
C PHE A 163 -14.95 -25.93 2.88
N ALA A 164 -15.41 -25.30 1.80
CA ALA A 164 -15.04 -25.69 0.45
C ALA A 164 -13.60 -25.24 0.07
N ASP A 165 -13.03 -25.93 -0.92
CA ASP A 165 -11.66 -25.74 -1.40
C ASP A 165 -11.38 -24.33 -1.98
N VAL A 166 -10.10 -23.97 -2.03
CA VAL A 166 -9.62 -22.79 -2.76
C VAL A 166 -9.70 -23.07 -4.27
N ASP A 167 -10.29 -22.13 -5.02
CA ASP A 167 -10.49 -22.28 -6.46
C ASP A 167 -9.14 -22.22 -7.18
N GLY A 168 -8.68 -23.36 -7.71
CA GLY A 168 -7.50 -23.44 -8.55
C GLY A 168 -7.83 -23.12 -10.01
N PRO A 169 -6.82 -22.85 -10.87
CA PRO A 169 -7.04 -22.53 -12.29
C PRO A 169 -7.82 -23.59 -13.11
N CYS A 170 -8.04 -24.77 -12.54
CA CYS A 170 -8.72 -25.91 -13.16
C CYS A 170 -9.79 -26.58 -12.29
N ASP A 171 -10.18 -26.00 -11.14
CA ASP A 171 -11.22 -26.58 -10.29
C ASP A 171 -12.61 -25.99 -10.62
N SER A 172 -13.65 -26.81 -10.52
CA SER A 172 -15.05 -26.42 -10.77
C SER A 172 -15.94 -26.59 -9.54
N THR A 173 -15.37 -27.09 -8.44
CA THR A 173 -16.10 -27.43 -7.20
C THR A 173 -15.96 -26.39 -6.10
N ALA A 174 -15.00 -25.47 -6.22
CA ALA A 174 -14.80 -24.38 -5.27
C ALA A 174 -15.85 -23.27 -5.45
N PRO A 175 -16.29 -22.62 -4.35
CA PRO A 175 -17.21 -21.50 -4.41
C PRO A 175 -16.52 -20.32 -5.11
N ARG A 176 -17.07 -19.93 -6.25
CA ARG A 176 -16.68 -18.73 -7.02
C ARG A 176 -17.06 -17.41 -6.32
N GLN A 177 -17.74 -17.47 -5.17
CA GLN A 177 -18.22 -16.31 -4.43
C GLN A 177 -17.19 -15.88 -3.37
N VAL A 178 -16.80 -14.60 -3.43
CA VAL A 178 -15.79 -13.92 -2.59
C VAL A 178 -16.14 -13.92 -1.10
N CYS A 179 -17.39 -14.24 -0.74
CA CYS A 179 -17.92 -14.24 0.63
C CYS A 179 -18.14 -15.63 1.24
N ALA A 180 -17.76 -16.72 0.56
CA ALA A 180 -17.87 -18.07 1.12
C ALA A 180 -16.64 -18.39 2.00
N PRO A 181 -16.82 -18.87 3.23
CA PRO A 181 -15.74 -19.41 4.04
C PRO A 181 -15.04 -20.58 3.32
N ARG A 182 -13.72 -20.75 3.52
CA ARG A 182 -12.88 -21.72 2.79
C ARG A 182 -12.04 -22.56 3.74
N ASN A 183 -11.49 -23.66 3.23
CA ASN A 183 -10.58 -24.51 3.98
C ASN A 183 -9.11 -24.07 3.94
N ALA A 184 -8.73 -23.10 3.12
CA ALA A 184 -7.36 -22.58 3.09
C ALA A 184 -7.34 -21.09 2.72
N LEU A 185 -6.27 -20.41 3.15
CA LEU A 185 -5.99 -19.02 2.77
C LEU A 185 -5.14 -19.04 1.49
N PRO A 186 -5.59 -18.42 0.38
CA PRO A 186 -4.86 -18.43 -0.87
C PRO A 186 -3.57 -17.61 -0.80
N GLU A 187 -2.58 -17.97 -1.62
CA GLU A 187 -1.44 -17.10 -1.91
C GLU A 187 -1.95 -15.80 -2.55
N THR A 188 -1.58 -14.66 -1.96
CA THR A 188 -2.07 -13.34 -2.43
C THR A 188 -0.96 -12.32 -2.45
N THR A 189 -0.90 -11.53 -3.53
CA THR A 189 0.07 -10.45 -3.69
C THR A 189 -0.57 -9.12 -3.31
N LEU A 190 0.04 -8.44 -2.35
CA LEU A 190 -0.38 -7.16 -1.81
C LEU A 190 0.53 -6.05 -2.35
N TYR A 191 -0.05 -4.87 -2.57
CA TYR A 191 0.66 -3.68 -3.03
C TYR A 191 0.41 -2.55 -2.05
N ILE A 192 1.28 -2.39 -1.05
CA ILE A 192 1.09 -1.42 0.02
C ILE A 192 1.69 -0.07 -0.42
N PRO A 193 0.88 0.99 -0.58
CA PRO A 193 1.41 2.30 -0.97
C PRO A 193 2.16 2.95 0.19
N LEU A 194 3.41 3.32 -0.03
CA LEU A 194 4.19 4.10 0.93
C LEU A 194 3.81 5.58 0.83
N GLN A 195 3.80 6.28 1.97
CA GLN A 195 3.22 7.63 2.08
C GLN A 195 4.26 8.71 2.36
N PHE A 196 5.45 8.58 1.79
CA PHE A 196 6.50 9.59 1.94
C PHE A 196 6.10 10.92 1.29
N TRP A 197 6.79 11.99 1.68
CA TRP A 197 6.54 13.34 1.14
C TRP A 197 6.56 13.38 -0.40
N PHE A 198 7.41 12.58 -1.04
CA PHE A 198 7.56 12.50 -2.49
C PHE A 198 6.54 11.57 -3.18
N CYS A 199 5.71 10.85 -2.43
CA CYS A 199 4.69 9.94 -2.97
C CYS A 199 3.32 10.64 -3.15
N THR A 200 3.09 11.74 -2.45
CA THR A 200 1.78 12.42 -2.40
C THR A 200 1.55 13.38 -3.56
N ASN A 201 2.59 14.10 -3.98
CA ASN A 201 2.50 15.13 -5.01
C ASN A 201 3.66 14.99 -6.01
N PRO A 202 3.39 14.93 -7.32
CA PRO A 202 4.45 14.86 -8.33
C PRO A 202 5.37 16.09 -8.35
N GLY A 203 4.90 17.25 -7.86
CA GLY A 203 5.73 18.45 -7.70
C GLY A 203 6.79 18.33 -6.60
N LEU A 204 6.69 17.32 -5.72
CA LEU A 204 7.65 17.02 -4.66
C LEU A 204 8.38 15.69 -4.91
N ALA A 205 8.35 15.18 -6.15
CA ALA A 205 9.04 13.97 -6.53
C ALA A 205 10.54 14.07 -6.18
N LEU A 206 11.11 12.98 -5.68
CA LEU A 206 12.47 12.96 -5.15
C LEU A 206 13.48 13.07 -6.30
N PRO A 207 14.33 14.13 -6.37
CA PRO A 207 15.25 14.31 -7.48
C PRO A 207 16.49 13.44 -7.32
N LEU A 208 16.40 12.19 -7.76
CA LEU A 208 17.50 11.21 -7.72
C LEU A 208 18.76 11.74 -8.42
N ILE A 209 18.60 12.53 -9.48
CA ILE A 209 19.72 13.16 -10.21
C ILE A 209 20.50 14.17 -9.35
N ALA A 210 19.82 14.89 -8.46
CA ALA A 210 20.42 15.92 -7.62
C ALA A 210 21.10 15.34 -6.38
N LEU A 211 20.73 14.13 -5.96
CA LEU A 211 21.23 13.45 -4.77
C LEU A 211 22.56 12.71 -5.00
N LYS A 212 23.44 13.24 -5.86
CA LYS A 212 24.78 12.66 -6.07
C LYS A 212 25.60 12.73 -4.78
N SER A 213 26.27 11.62 -4.46
CA SER A 213 27.33 11.54 -3.47
C SER A 213 28.48 12.47 -3.88
N ALA A 214 28.61 13.60 -3.17
CA ALA A 214 29.72 14.51 -3.32
C ALA A 214 30.98 13.91 -2.65
N GLY A 215 31.91 13.41 -3.48
CA GLY A 215 33.37 13.42 -3.23
C GLY A 215 33.96 12.54 -2.12
N GLN A 216 34.68 11.49 -2.51
CA GLN A 216 35.67 10.81 -1.67
C GLN A 216 36.81 11.76 -1.23
N LYS A 217 37.22 11.73 0.07
CA LYS A 217 38.62 11.69 0.56
C LYS A 217 38.71 11.81 2.10
N SER A 218 38.90 10.68 2.79
CA SER A 218 39.88 10.45 3.88
C SER A 218 39.45 9.25 4.75
N ILE A 219 40.20 8.16 4.60
CA ILE A 219 40.55 7.14 5.60
C ILE A 219 39.37 6.58 6.42
N GLN A 220 38.98 5.35 6.03
CA GLN A 220 37.89 4.48 6.48
C GLN A 220 36.70 4.47 5.52
N THR A 221 36.69 3.46 4.65
CA THR A 221 35.60 3.14 3.73
C THR A 221 34.36 2.75 4.53
N LYS A 222 33.50 3.72 4.83
CA LYS A 222 32.09 3.47 5.13
C LYS A 222 31.28 3.71 3.87
N THR A 223 30.85 2.59 3.29
CA THR A 223 29.85 2.49 2.23
C THR A 223 28.59 3.23 2.68
N TYR A 224 28.27 4.28 1.93
CA TYR A 224 27.06 5.08 2.07
C TYR A 224 25.95 4.37 1.28
N GLU A 225 24.89 3.97 1.95
CA GLU A 225 23.72 3.36 1.32
C GLU A 225 22.48 4.19 1.67
N ASN A 226 21.64 4.44 0.66
CA ASN A 226 20.27 4.90 0.87
C ASN A 226 19.46 3.63 1.11
N CYS A 227 19.19 3.30 2.37
CA CYS A 227 18.44 2.12 2.73
C CYS A 227 16.99 2.47 3.01
N PHE A 228 16.06 1.78 2.33
CA PHE A 228 14.75 1.55 2.90
C PHE A 228 14.89 0.51 4.00
N SER A 229 14.76 0.86 5.26
CA SER A 229 14.73 -0.17 6.29
C SER A 229 13.32 -0.47 6.73
N GLU A 230 12.91 -1.70 6.49
CA GLU A 230 11.71 -2.22 7.10
C GLU A 230 12.09 -3.06 8.31
N ASN A 231 11.52 -2.82 9.49
CA ASN A 231 11.41 -3.93 10.44
C ASN A 231 10.06 -4.57 10.14
N LEU A 232 10.05 -5.78 9.63
CA LEU A 232 8.82 -6.59 9.65
C LEU A 232 8.73 -7.19 11.04
N LEU A 233 7.83 -6.67 11.88
CA LEU A 233 7.40 -7.19 13.19
C LEU A 233 8.39 -7.10 14.38
N GLY A 234 7.83 -6.79 15.56
CA GLY A 234 8.52 -6.67 16.84
C GLY A 234 9.02 -8.01 17.40
N ALA A 235 9.98 -7.93 18.34
CA ALA A 235 10.61 -9.09 18.97
C ALA A 235 9.64 -9.88 19.87
N HIS A 236 9.85 -11.20 19.92
CA HIS A 236 9.08 -12.27 20.61
C HIS A 236 8.51 -11.98 22.02
N ASN A 237 8.94 -10.91 22.69
CA ASN A 237 8.60 -10.63 24.09
C ASN A 237 7.61 -9.48 24.32
N ASP A 238 7.21 -8.72 23.29
CA ASP A 238 6.12 -7.73 23.39
C ASP A 238 4.73 -8.36 23.14
N PHE A 239 4.68 -9.69 22.99
CA PHE A 239 3.57 -10.50 22.47
C PHE A 239 2.37 -10.71 23.41
N PHE A 240 2.39 -10.18 24.64
CA PHE A 240 1.27 -10.37 25.58
C PHE A 240 0.21 -9.26 25.55
N ASN A 241 0.49 -8.10 24.94
CA ASN A 241 -0.40 -6.94 25.04
C ASN A 241 -1.05 -6.48 23.72
N HIS A 242 -0.66 -7.05 22.58
CA HIS A 242 -1.31 -6.82 21.30
C HIS A 242 -1.74 -8.14 20.67
N PRO A 243 -3.05 -8.36 20.46
CA PRO A 243 -3.57 -9.61 19.95
C PRO A 243 -3.23 -9.72 18.47
N GLN A 244 -2.17 -10.45 18.11
CA GLN A 244 -1.94 -10.83 16.71
C GLN A 244 -1.58 -12.31 16.54
N MET A 245 -2.24 -12.90 15.54
CA MET A 245 -2.15 -14.29 15.06
C MET A 245 -2.48 -15.37 16.11
N LEU A 246 -3.77 -15.63 16.31
CA LEU A 246 -4.23 -16.86 16.96
C LEU A 246 -4.27 -17.97 15.91
N VAL A 247 -3.11 -18.52 15.55
CA VAL A 247 -3.08 -19.89 15.03
C VAL A 247 -3.23 -20.78 16.27
N SER A 248 -4.47 -21.09 16.61
CA SER A 248 -4.76 -22.06 17.66
C SER A 248 -4.62 -23.45 17.05
N CYS A 249 -3.42 -24.01 17.11
CA CYS A 249 -3.28 -25.47 17.02
C CYS A 249 -3.67 -26.04 18.39
N TYR A 250 -4.80 -26.74 18.46
CA TYR A 250 -5.08 -27.67 19.56
C TYR A 250 -4.64 -29.08 19.16
#